data_AF-A0AAU0SA92-F1
#
_entry.id   AF-A0AAU0SA92-F1
#
_cell.length_a   1.000
_cell.length_b   1.000
_cell.length_c   1.000
_cell.angle_alpha   90.00
_cell.angle_beta   90.00
_cell.angle_gamma   90.00
#
_symmetry.space_group_name_H-M   'P 1'
#
loop_
_entity.id
_entity.type
_entity.pdbx_description
1 polymer ?
#
loop_
_entity_poly.entity_id
_entity_poly.type
_entity_poly.pdbx_seq_one_letter_code
_entity_poly.pdbx_strand_id
1 'polypeptide(L)'
;MRAAALIMLALCALPLPAQTLDVRLQCSQTLLENGDGERLILADQGRFVLDGTQIKELNWESSQLRRDHGHECSIDLDDEPQAEVTETGWRISLRDAVTARAKRGYDYDRGYRCSIRLERDGALLHIKPSCPALCGARKNFTALTVKLDDGTCRYDE
;
A
#
# COMPACT_ATOMS: atom_id res chain seq x y z
N MET A 1 -11.55 21.81 -56.95
CA MET A 1 -10.92 22.07 -55.63
C MET A 1 -11.61 21.14 -54.63
N ARG A 2 -10.91 20.12 -54.13
CA ARG A 2 -11.47 19.11 -53.21
C ARG A 2 -11.24 19.59 -51.77
N ALA A 3 -12.30 19.98 -51.09
CA ALA A 3 -12.25 20.35 -49.68
C ALA A 3 -12.13 19.06 -48.84
N ALA A 4 -10.97 18.87 -48.20
CA ALA A 4 -10.76 17.81 -47.23
C ALA A 4 -11.30 18.30 -45.87
N ALA A 5 -12.35 17.64 -45.38
CA ALA A 5 -12.90 17.88 -44.05
C ALA A 5 -12.00 17.17 -43.01
N LEU A 6 -11.30 17.96 -42.19
CA LEU A 6 -10.62 17.46 -40.98
C LEU A 6 -11.66 17.16 -39.91
N ILE A 7 -11.85 15.88 -39.59
CA ILE A 7 -12.59 15.43 -38.41
C ILE A 7 -11.61 15.46 -37.23
N MET A 8 -11.69 16.48 -36.38
CA MET A 8 -11.04 16.47 -35.06
C MET A 8 -11.80 15.48 -34.17
N LEU A 9 -11.20 14.31 -33.94
CA LEU A 9 -11.59 13.41 -32.85
C LEU A 9 -11.16 14.06 -31.53
N ALA A 10 -12.09 14.78 -30.89
CA ALA A 10 -11.98 15.15 -29.49
C ALA A 10 -12.12 13.86 -28.67
N LEU A 11 -10.99 13.30 -28.19
CA LEU A 11 -11.02 12.31 -27.13
C LEU A 11 -11.53 13.02 -25.86
N CYS A 12 -12.83 12.88 -25.59
CA CYS A 12 -13.38 13.16 -24.28
C CYS A 12 -12.71 12.18 -23.29
N ALA A 13 -11.76 12.68 -22.50
CA ALA A 13 -11.33 11.99 -21.28
C ALA A 13 -12.55 11.94 -20.36
N LEU A 14 -13.24 10.79 -20.34
CA LEU A 14 -14.31 10.56 -19.39
C LEU A 14 -13.72 10.70 -17.99
N PRO A 15 -14.28 11.55 -17.12
CA PRO A 15 -13.82 11.61 -15.74
C PRO A 15 -14.01 10.23 -15.13
N LEU A 16 -12.90 9.60 -14.71
CA LEU A 16 -12.96 8.42 -13.88
C LEU A 16 -13.85 8.78 -12.67
N PRO A 17 -14.84 7.95 -12.31
CA PRO A 17 -15.68 8.23 -11.17
C PRO A 17 -14.79 8.50 -9.96
N ALA A 18 -15.14 9.51 -9.16
CA ALA A 18 -14.41 9.84 -7.94
C ALA A 18 -14.40 8.59 -7.04
N GLN A 19 -13.25 7.91 -7.01
CA GLN A 19 -13.08 6.71 -6.21
C GLN A 19 -12.85 7.14 -4.77
N THR A 20 -13.61 6.57 -3.84
CA THR A 20 -13.40 6.75 -2.41
C THR A 20 -13.00 5.44 -1.75
N LEU A 21 -12.12 5.52 -0.76
CA LEU A 21 -11.76 4.41 0.12
C LEU A 21 -11.90 4.88 1.56
N ASP A 22 -12.54 4.06 2.38
CA ASP A 22 -12.45 4.13 3.83
C ASP A 22 -12.36 2.69 4.33
N VAL A 23 -11.17 2.31 4.82
CA VAL A 23 -10.95 0.97 5.34
C VAL A 23 -10.03 1.03 6.55
N ARG A 24 -10.39 0.23 7.56
CA ARG A 24 -9.53 -0.13 8.68
C ARG A 24 -9.20 -1.61 8.57
N LEU A 25 -7.95 -1.97 8.85
CA LEU A 25 -7.52 -3.36 8.88
C LEU A 25 -6.81 -3.68 10.20
N GLN A 26 -7.00 -4.91 10.64
CA GLN A 26 -6.26 -5.49 11.76
C GLN A 26 -6.07 -6.99 11.49
N CYS A 27 -4.85 -7.34 11.12
CA CYS A 27 -4.42 -8.66 10.71
C CYS A 27 -3.38 -9.18 11.68
N SER A 28 -3.47 -10.47 12.01
CA SER A 28 -2.34 -11.20 12.56
C SER A 28 -2.41 -12.66 12.17
N GLN A 29 -1.25 -13.24 11.88
CA GLN A 29 -1.11 -14.67 11.57
C GLN A 29 0.16 -15.19 12.23
N THR A 30 0.07 -16.35 12.86
CA THR A 30 1.23 -17.09 13.34
C THR A 30 1.56 -18.19 12.34
N LEU A 31 2.78 -18.15 11.81
CA LEU A 31 3.36 -19.16 10.92
C LEU A 31 4.34 -20.02 11.72
N LEU A 32 4.34 -21.32 11.44
CA LEU A 32 5.38 -22.24 11.91
C LEU A 32 6.40 -22.36 10.80
N GLU A 33 7.63 -21.92 11.05
CA GLU A 33 8.69 -22.07 10.06
C GLU A 33 9.29 -23.48 10.10
N ASN A 34 9.64 -23.97 8.90
CA ASN A 34 10.22 -25.29 8.74
C ASN A 34 11.68 -25.29 9.19
N GLY A 35 12.04 -26.22 10.08
CA GLY A 35 13.42 -26.44 10.56
C GLY A 35 13.46 -26.55 12.08
N ASP A 36 13.30 -25.40 12.73
CA ASP A 36 13.57 -25.19 14.16
C ASP A 36 12.26 -25.14 14.98
N GLY A 37 11.10 -25.07 14.30
CA GLY A 37 9.80 -24.84 14.93
C GLY A 37 9.63 -23.41 15.44
N GLU A 38 10.45 -22.46 14.96
CA GLU A 38 10.32 -21.06 15.31
C GLU A 38 8.98 -20.51 14.81
N ARG A 39 8.35 -19.68 15.65
CA ARG A 39 7.10 -19.01 15.33
C ARG A 39 7.41 -17.65 14.73
N LEU A 40 6.94 -17.42 13.51
CA LEU A 40 6.89 -16.10 12.90
C LEU A 40 5.48 -15.54 13.07
N ILE A 41 5.35 -14.41 13.73
CA ILE A 41 4.09 -13.68 13.87
C ILE A 41 4.12 -12.52 12.89
N LEU A 42 3.19 -12.53 11.94
CA LEU A 42 2.87 -11.38 11.12
C LEU A 42 1.76 -10.61 11.82
N ALA A 43 1.88 -9.29 11.91
CA ALA A 43 0.83 -8.42 12.41
C ALA A 43 0.80 -7.12 11.61
N ASP A 44 -0.36 -6.78 11.08
CA ASP A 44 -0.57 -5.56 10.31
C ASP A 44 -1.83 -4.86 10.81
N GLN A 45 -1.74 -3.55 11.01
CA GLN A 45 -2.89 -2.72 11.34
C GLN A 45 -2.80 -1.40 10.59
N GLY A 46 -3.95 -0.84 10.22
CA GLY A 46 -3.92 0.42 9.49
C GLY A 46 -5.29 1.03 9.22
N ARG A 47 -5.24 2.28 8.75
CA ARG A 47 -6.38 3.06 8.27
C ARG A 47 -6.00 3.73 6.96
N PHE A 48 -6.84 3.55 5.95
CA PHE A 48 -6.69 4.19 4.65
C PHE A 48 -8.00 4.92 4.34
N VAL A 49 -7.94 6.25 4.26
CA VAL A 49 -9.06 7.10 3.83
C VAL A 49 -8.62 7.93 2.64
N LEU A 50 -9.15 7.63 1.46
CA LEU A 50 -8.82 8.30 0.19
C LEU A 50 -10.08 8.82 -0.51
N ASP A 51 -9.94 9.94 -1.20
CA ASP A 51 -10.96 10.56 -2.04
C ASP A 51 -10.30 11.09 -3.32
N GLY A 52 -10.45 10.35 -4.42
CA GLY A 52 -9.66 10.55 -5.63
C GLY A 52 -8.16 10.43 -5.33
N THR A 53 -7.41 11.49 -5.61
CA THR A 53 -5.96 11.58 -5.31
C THR A 53 -5.65 12.12 -3.92
N GLN A 54 -6.67 12.54 -3.16
CA GLN A 54 -6.47 13.07 -1.81
C GLN A 54 -6.40 11.94 -0.79
N ILE A 55 -5.30 11.91 -0.02
CA ILE A 55 -5.16 11.04 1.16
C ILE A 55 -5.64 11.85 2.37
N LYS A 56 -6.78 11.45 2.95
CA LYS A 56 -7.36 12.10 4.14
C LYS A 56 -6.79 11.52 5.42
N GLU A 57 -6.61 10.20 5.46
CA GLU A 57 -5.93 9.48 6.53
C GLU A 57 -5.08 8.36 5.92
N LEU A 58 -3.86 8.20 6.43
CA LEU A 58 -3.01 7.05 6.17
C LEU A 58 -2.25 6.72 7.45
N ASN A 59 -2.41 5.49 7.92
CA ASN A 59 -1.50 4.83 8.85
C ASN A 59 -1.47 3.36 8.42
N TRP A 60 -0.27 2.78 8.32
CA TRP A 60 -0.10 1.35 8.23
C TRP A 60 1.13 0.93 9.00
N GLU A 61 0.90 0.14 10.03
CA GLU A 61 1.90 -0.48 10.88
C GLU A 61 1.97 -1.97 10.56
N SER A 62 3.19 -2.48 10.41
CA SER A 62 3.48 -3.86 10.06
C SER A 62 4.64 -4.37 10.90
N SER A 63 4.42 -5.50 11.57
CA SER A 63 5.37 -6.12 12.46
C SER A 63 5.58 -7.58 12.06
N GLN A 64 6.84 -7.99 11.96
CA GLN A 64 7.26 -9.38 11.84
C GLN A 64 8.04 -9.75 13.09
N LEU A 65 7.43 -10.55 13.95
CA LEU A 65 7.93 -10.84 15.27
C LEU A 65 8.30 -12.32 15.40
N ARG A 66 9.43 -12.56 16.03
CA ARG A 66 9.92 -13.87 16.47
C ARG A 66 10.12 -13.83 17.97
N ARG A 67 10.62 -14.93 18.55
CA ARG A 67 10.72 -15.05 20.01
C ARG A 67 11.65 -14.01 20.65
N ASP A 68 12.78 -13.74 20.03
CA ASP A 68 13.86 -12.91 20.57
C ASP A 68 14.24 -11.72 19.68
N HIS A 69 13.60 -11.58 18.52
CA HIS A 69 13.83 -10.47 17.60
C HIS A 69 12.58 -10.15 16.78
N GLY A 70 12.57 -8.99 16.15
CA GLY A 70 11.46 -8.57 15.30
C GLY A 70 11.80 -7.32 14.51
N HIS A 71 10.97 -7.05 13.52
CA HIS A 71 11.06 -5.86 12.69
C HIS A 71 9.70 -5.21 12.62
N GLU A 72 9.68 -3.91 12.91
CA GLU A 72 8.48 -3.10 12.87
C GLU A 72 8.69 -2.00 11.84
N CYS A 73 7.64 -1.71 11.09
CA CYS A 73 7.60 -0.65 10.13
C CYS A 73 6.27 0.05 10.21
N SER A 74 6.32 1.36 10.00
CA SER A 74 5.14 2.19 9.92
C SER A 74 5.28 3.19 8.81
N ILE A 75 4.17 3.48 8.15
CA ILE A 75 4.01 4.63 7.29
C ILE A 75 2.75 5.40 7.69
N ASP A 76 2.80 6.72 7.59
CA ASP A 76 1.65 7.58 7.83
C ASP A 76 1.74 8.87 6.99
N LEU A 77 0.88 9.85 7.29
CA LEU A 77 0.87 11.14 6.59
C LEU A 77 2.17 11.95 6.75
N ASP A 78 2.92 11.70 7.81
CA ASP A 78 4.14 12.40 8.19
C ASP A 78 5.34 12.00 7.30
N ASP A 79 5.16 10.96 6.46
CA ASP A 79 6.09 10.50 5.42
C ASP A 79 5.81 11.10 4.03
N GLU A 80 4.87 12.05 3.95
CA GLU A 80 4.44 12.72 2.72
C GLU A 80 3.98 11.74 1.60
N PRO A 81 2.98 10.89 1.87
CA PRO A 81 2.43 9.99 0.88
C PRO A 81 1.69 10.76 -0.22
N GLN A 82 1.70 10.22 -1.43
CA GLN A 82 1.01 10.73 -2.61
C GLN A 82 0.20 9.60 -3.24
N ALA A 83 -1.04 9.88 -3.63
CA ALA A 83 -1.91 8.91 -4.28
C ALA A 83 -2.13 9.22 -5.76
N GLU A 84 -1.99 8.20 -6.59
CA GLU A 84 -2.43 8.17 -7.98
C GLU A 84 -3.67 7.29 -8.07
N VAL A 85 -4.71 7.76 -8.77
CA VAL A 85 -5.88 6.92 -9.11
C VAL A 85 -5.49 6.02 -10.29
N THR A 86 -5.76 4.73 -10.17
CA THR A 86 -5.56 3.73 -11.21
C THR A 86 -6.90 3.15 -11.67
N GLU A 87 -6.89 2.32 -12.70
CA GLU A 87 -8.10 1.64 -13.21
C GLU A 87 -8.78 0.77 -12.13
N THR A 88 -7.99 0.20 -11.22
CA THR A 88 -8.45 -0.76 -10.20
C THR A 88 -8.44 -0.18 -8.77
N GLY A 89 -8.07 1.08 -8.58
CA GLY A 89 -8.01 1.71 -7.26
C GLY A 89 -6.95 2.79 -7.16
N TRP A 90 -5.93 2.58 -6.32
CA TRP A 90 -4.90 3.57 -6.04
C TRP A 90 -3.49 2.99 -6.06
N ARG A 91 -2.52 3.86 -6.35
CA ARG A 91 -1.11 3.64 -6.03
C ARG A 91 -0.66 4.74 -5.07
N ILE A 92 -0.17 4.35 -3.90
CA ILE A 92 0.43 5.26 -2.91
C ILE A 92 1.95 5.15 -3.01
N SER A 93 2.63 6.28 -3.16
CA SER A 93 4.10 6.40 -3.11
C SER A 93 4.47 7.49 -2.10
N LEU A 94 5.72 7.49 -1.64
CA LEU A 94 6.24 8.58 -0.80
C LEU A 94 6.88 9.63 -1.71
N ARG A 95 6.61 10.92 -1.44
CA ARG A 95 7.22 12.02 -2.20
C ARG A 95 8.76 11.92 -2.18
N ASP A 96 9.32 11.71 -0.99
CA ASP A 96 10.74 11.44 -0.79
C ASP A 96 10.92 10.23 0.13
N ALA A 97 10.98 9.06 -0.48
CA ALA A 97 11.13 7.79 0.23
C ALA A 97 12.47 7.66 0.98
N VAL A 98 13.51 8.43 0.62
CA VAL A 98 14.80 8.40 1.33
C VAL A 98 14.67 9.20 2.63
N THR A 99 14.16 10.43 2.52
CA THR A 99 13.94 11.30 3.69
C THR A 99 12.96 10.69 4.69
N ALA A 100 11.84 10.12 4.22
CA ALA A 100 10.88 9.44 5.09
C ALA A 100 11.51 8.28 5.88
N ARG A 101 12.36 7.48 5.22
CA ARG A 101 13.09 6.38 5.88
C ARG A 101 14.07 6.88 6.91
N ALA A 102 14.86 7.90 6.57
CA ALA A 102 15.82 8.50 7.47
C ALA A 102 15.14 9.08 8.72
N LYS A 103 13.98 9.74 8.58
CA LYS A 103 13.16 10.26 9.69
C LYS A 103 12.77 9.16 10.69
N ARG A 104 12.52 7.95 10.19
CA ARG A 104 12.16 6.78 11.02
C ARG A 104 13.37 5.96 11.50
N GLY A 105 14.59 6.46 11.28
CA GLY A 105 15.82 5.79 11.72
C GLY A 105 16.22 4.59 10.86
N TYR A 106 15.67 4.47 9.64
CA TYR A 106 16.05 3.42 8.71
C TYR A 106 17.27 3.86 7.90
N ASP A 107 18.44 3.32 8.24
CA ASP A 107 19.75 3.71 7.69
C ASP A 107 20.07 2.97 6.38
N TYR A 108 19.44 3.40 5.28
CA TYR A 108 19.73 2.86 3.94
C TYR A 108 19.70 3.95 2.85
N ASP A 109 20.90 4.37 2.41
CA ASP A 109 21.11 5.29 1.28
C ASP A 109 20.61 4.74 -0.07
N ARG A 110 20.47 3.41 -0.18
CA ARG A 110 20.00 2.71 -1.40
C ARG A 110 18.67 2.02 -1.12
N GLY A 111 17.58 2.78 -1.17
CA GLY A 111 16.22 2.24 -1.08
C GLY A 111 15.53 2.17 -2.44
N TYR A 112 14.76 1.11 -2.70
CA TYR A 112 13.87 1.06 -3.85
C TYR A 112 12.81 2.17 -3.74
N ARG A 113 12.34 2.69 -4.87
CA ARG A 113 11.17 3.60 -4.91
C ARG A 113 9.90 2.76 -4.81
N CYS A 114 9.60 2.32 -3.60
CA CYS A 114 8.47 1.44 -3.34
C CYS A 114 7.15 2.21 -3.31
N SER A 115 6.08 1.48 -3.57
CA SER A 115 4.71 1.97 -3.59
C SER A 115 3.78 0.90 -3.03
N ILE A 116 2.56 1.29 -2.67
CA ILE A 116 1.49 0.39 -2.27
C ILE A 116 0.39 0.49 -3.30
N ARG A 117 0.01 -0.62 -3.93
CA ARG A 117 -1.21 -0.68 -4.73
C ARG A 117 -2.36 -1.09 -3.86
N LEU A 118 -3.44 -0.32 -3.92
CA LEU A 118 -4.72 -0.60 -3.29
C LEU A 118 -5.69 -0.93 -4.42
N GLU A 119 -5.94 -2.22 -4.65
CA GLU A 119 -6.74 -2.70 -5.78
C GLU A 119 -8.09 -3.20 -5.24
N ARG A 120 -9.18 -2.57 -5.65
CA ARG A 120 -10.54 -2.93 -5.25
C ARG A 120 -11.10 -3.97 -6.21
N ASP A 121 -11.57 -5.09 -5.66
CA ASP A 121 -12.33 -6.13 -6.37
C ASP A 121 -13.64 -6.38 -5.61
N GLY A 122 -14.70 -5.69 -6.02
CA GLY A 122 -15.98 -5.74 -5.33
C GLY A 122 -15.88 -5.32 -3.86
N ALA A 123 -16.15 -6.26 -2.95
CA ALA A 123 -16.07 -6.07 -1.50
C ALA A 123 -14.67 -6.32 -0.93
N LEU A 124 -13.69 -6.69 -1.75
CA LEU A 124 -12.33 -6.96 -1.35
C LEU A 124 -11.42 -5.80 -1.74
N LEU A 125 -10.42 -5.56 -0.89
CA LEU A 125 -9.30 -4.69 -1.16
C LEU A 125 -8.01 -5.49 -1.07
N HIS A 126 -7.27 -5.55 -2.16
CA HIS A 126 -5.93 -6.10 -2.17
C HIS A 126 -4.92 -4.98 -1.94
N ILE A 127 -4.12 -5.12 -0.88
CA ILE A 127 -3.05 -4.21 -0.51
C ILE A 127 -1.72 -4.87 -0.88
N LYS A 128 -1.05 -4.32 -1.89
CA LYS A 128 0.12 -4.92 -2.53
C LYS A 128 1.31 -3.95 -2.51
N PRO A 129 2.26 -4.10 -1.57
CA PRO A 129 3.55 -3.44 -1.65
C PRO A 129 4.27 -3.84 -2.95
N SER A 130 4.85 -2.89 -3.67
CA SER A 130 5.68 -3.18 -4.86
C SER A 130 7.07 -3.72 -4.52
N CYS A 131 7.46 -3.56 -3.26
CA CYS A 131 8.65 -4.15 -2.70
C CYS A 131 8.34 -4.60 -1.26
N PRO A 132 9.00 -5.64 -0.76
CA PRO A 132 8.81 -6.12 0.61
C PRO A 132 9.37 -5.18 1.67
N ALA A 133 9.98 -4.05 1.29
CA ALA A 133 10.89 -3.30 2.14
C ALA A 133 10.66 -1.78 2.01
N LEU A 134 9.44 -1.32 2.24
CA LEU A 134 9.13 0.13 2.22
C LEU A 134 9.96 0.89 3.27
N CYS A 135 10.30 0.26 4.40
CA CYS A 135 11.09 0.84 5.49
C CYS A 135 12.58 0.39 5.50
N GLY A 136 13.16 -0.12 4.40
CA GLY A 136 14.60 -0.44 4.39
C GLY A 136 14.93 -1.71 3.62
N ALA A 137 15.82 -2.55 4.17
CA ALA A 137 16.31 -3.77 3.49
C ALA A 137 15.64 -5.07 3.94
N ARG A 138 14.81 -5.05 4.99
CA ARG A 138 14.15 -6.24 5.53
C ARG A 138 12.70 -6.32 5.07
N LYS A 139 12.18 -7.55 4.95
CA LYS A 139 10.75 -7.79 4.66
C LYS A 139 9.92 -7.21 5.82
N ASN A 140 8.99 -6.32 5.52
CA ASN A 140 8.10 -5.70 6.51
C ASN A 140 6.64 -5.92 6.10
N PHE A 141 6.16 -5.13 5.14
CA PHE A 141 4.82 -5.22 4.62
C PHE A 141 4.67 -6.45 3.75
N THR A 142 3.66 -7.24 4.07
CA THR A 142 3.24 -8.39 3.29
C THR A 142 1.99 -8.02 2.51
N ALA A 143 1.81 -8.62 1.33
CA ALA A 143 0.57 -8.45 0.60
C ALA A 143 -0.58 -9.02 1.44
N LEU A 144 -1.71 -8.32 1.45
CA LEU A 144 -2.87 -8.71 2.23
C LEU A 144 -4.16 -8.33 1.50
N THR A 145 -5.17 -9.16 1.69
CA THR A 145 -6.53 -8.93 1.20
C THR A 145 -7.43 -8.62 2.39
N VAL A 146 -8.14 -7.50 2.34
CA VAL A 146 -9.08 -7.01 3.36
C VAL A 146 -10.50 -7.05 2.81
N LYS A 147 -11.47 -7.48 3.61
CA LYS A 147 -12.88 -7.28 3.32
C LYS A 147 -13.30 -5.88 3.76
N LEU A 148 -13.91 -5.12 2.87
CA LEU A 148 -14.24 -3.71 3.10
C LEU A 148 -15.40 -3.49 4.08
N ASP A 149 -16.24 -4.50 4.30
CA ASP A 149 -17.41 -4.44 5.18
C ASP A 149 -17.05 -4.56 6.66
N ASP A 150 -16.14 -5.47 6.99
CA ASP A 150 -15.79 -5.80 8.39
C ASP A 150 -14.32 -5.58 8.75
N GLY A 151 -13.45 -5.28 7.77
CA GLY A 151 -12.02 -5.08 7.98
C GLY A 151 -11.22 -6.37 8.23
N THR A 152 -11.88 -7.54 8.15
CA THR A 152 -11.22 -8.84 8.27
C THR A 152 -10.23 -8.98 7.13
N CYS A 153 -9.04 -9.45 7.43
CA CYS A 153 -7.99 -9.56 6.44
C CYS A 153 -7.23 -10.88 6.54
N ARG A 154 -6.57 -11.22 5.44
CA ARG A 154 -5.70 -12.39 5.31
C ARG A 154 -4.44 -11.98 4.56
N TYR A 155 -3.32 -12.60 4.92
CA TYR A 155 -2.10 -12.47 4.15
C TYR A 155 -2.23 -13.22 2.82
N ASP A 156 -1.66 -12.64 1.77
CA ASP A 156 -1.51 -13.27 0.46
C ASP A 156 -0.10 -13.90 0.42
N GLU A 157 -0.03 -15.23 0.45
CA GLU A 157 1.22 -16.01 0.38
C GLU A 157 1.91 -15.93 -0.99
#